data_AF-A0A8H9CMF2-F1
#
_entry.id   AF-A0A8H9CMF2-F1
#
_cell.length_a   1.000
_cell.length_b   1.000
_cell.length_c   1.000
_cell.angle_alpha   90.00
_cell.angle_beta   90.00
_cell.angle_gamma   90.00
#
_symmetry.space_group_name_H-M   'P 1'
#
loop_
_entity.id
_entity.type
_entity.pdbx_description
1 polymer ?
#
loop_
_entity_poly.entity_id
_entity_poly.type
_entity_poly.pdbx_seq_one_letter_code
_entity_poly.pdbx_strand_id
1 'polypeptide(L)'
;MDASLKAWRDEQKHLPEFMRDFHNCKRLFRGISEYIALDEDHPAKDVNWRQAHCYTIDVFLWFMARHGFTLQRSRAKQNFDSLDDVLDELDAERRKAMAALLAGGEA
;
A
#
# COMPACT_ATOMS: atom_id res chain seq x y z
N MET A 1 -4.29 -17.57 21.05
CA MET A 1 -4.23 -16.09 21.01
C MET A 1 -5.29 -15.59 21.97
N ASP A 2 -4.98 -14.62 22.82
CA ASP A 2 -5.98 -14.00 23.68
C ASP A 2 -7.16 -13.45 22.83
N ALA A 3 -8.40 -13.66 23.28
CA ALA A 3 -9.59 -13.33 22.51
C ALA A 3 -9.71 -11.82 22.24
N SER A 4 -9.27 -10.98 23.19
CA SER A 4 -9.28 -9.53 23.03
C SER A 4 -8.24 -9.07 21.99
N LEU A 5 -7.05 -9.67 22.00
CA LEU A 5 -6.01 -9.40 21.00
C LEU A 5 -6.44 -9.84 19.60
N LYS A 6 -7.13 -10.97 19.50
CA LYS A 6 -7.69 -11.44 18.21
C LYS A 6 -8.72 -10.46 17.66
N ALA A 7 -9.67 -9.99 18.48
CA ALA A 7 -10.68 -9.02 18.07
C ALA A 7 -10.05 -7.69 17.65
N TRP A 8 -9.12 -7.17 18.45
CA TRP A 8 -8.39 -5.93 18.14
C TRP A 8 -7.61 -6.03 16.80
N ARG A 9 -7.05 -7.20 16.51
CA ARG A 9 -6.39 -7.48 15.22
C ARG A 9 -7.39 -7.55 14.08
N ASP A 10 -8.50 -8.24 14.26
CA ASP A 10 -9.52 -8.41 13.20
C ASP A 10 -10.12 -7.06 12.80
N GLU A 11 -10.14 -6.11 13.74
CA GLU A 11 -10.48 -4.69 13.52
C GLU A 11 -9.32 -3.86 12.92
N GLN A 12 -8.20 -4.49 12.60
CA GLN A 12 -7.00 -3.89 11.98
C GLN A 12 -6.46 -2.66 12.74
N LYS A 13 -6.62 -2.62 14.07
CA LYS A 13 -6.25 -1.46 14.89
C LYS A 13 -4.75 -1.14 14.94
N HIS A 14 -3.90 -2.04 14.43
CA HIS A 14 -2.47 -1.82 14.25
C HIS A 14 -2.13 -0.97 13.01
N LEU A 15 -3.10 -0.73 12.12
CA LEU A 15 -2.95 0.08 10.93
C LEU A 15 -3.55 1.48 11.14
N PRO A 16 -3.04 2.49 10.41
CA PRO A 16 -3.72 3.77 10.22
C PRO A 16 -5.13 3.57 9.67
N GLU A 17 -6.05 4.46 10.02
CA GLU A 17 -7.48 4.34 9.68
C GLU A 17 -7.71 4.17 8.17
N PHE A 18 -7.02 4.96 7.33
CA PHE A 18 -7.18 4.87 5.87
C PHE A 18 -6.80 3.49 5.31
N MET A 19 -5.84 2.78 5.92
CA MET A 19 -5.39 1.45 5.48
C MET A 19 -6.33 0.33 5.92
N ARG A 20 -7.25 0.58 6.85
CA ARG A 20 -8.25 -0.41 7.27
C ARG A 20 -9.32 -0.64 6.22
N ASP A 21 -9.50 0.33 5.33
CA ASP A 21 -10.32 0.15 4.13
C ASP A 21 -9.53 -0.63 3.06
N PHE A 22 -10.13 -1.72 2.57
CA PHE A 22 -9.50 -2.60 1.60
C PHE A 22 -9.20 -1.92 0.26
N HIS A 23 -10.06 -1.01 -0.21
CA HIS A 23 -9.86 -0.32 -1.49
C HIS A 23 -8.70 0.65 -1.39
N ASN A 24 -8.60 1.41 -0.29
CA ASN A 24 -7.49 2.31 -0.03
C ASN A 24 -6.17 1.54 0.15
N CYS A 25 -6.19 0.41 0.85
CA CYS A 25 -4.99 -0.41 1.02
C CYS A 25 -4.52 -1.00 -0.33
N LYS A 26 -5.45 -1.52 -1.12
CA LYS A 26 -5.17 -1.99 -2.49
C LYS A 26 -4.61 -0.88 -3.38
N ARG A 27 -5.19 0.33 -3.30
CA ARG A 27 -4.75 1.52 -4.02
C ARG A 27 -3.31 1.89 -3.65
N LEU A 28 -2.99 1.88 -2.34
CA LEU A 28 -1.66 2.13 -1.82
C LEU A 28 -0.62 1.16 -2.40
N PHE A 29 -0.83 -0.16 -2.26
CA PHE A 29 0.18 -1.13 -2.71
C PHE A 29 0.37 -1.15 -4.22
N ARG A 30 -0.69 -0.88 -4.99
CA ARG A 30 -0.56 -0.66 -6.43
C ARG A 30 0.27 0.60 -6.71
N GLY A 31 -0.02 1.70 -6.01
CA GLY A 31 0.76 2.94 -6.11
C GLY A 31 2.24 2.72 -5.78
N ILE A 32 2.56 1.98 -4.72
CA ILE A 32 3.94 1.63 -4.35
C ILE A 32 4.67 0.94 -5.50
N SER A 33 4.03 -0.05 -6.14
CA SER A 33 4.67 -0.78 -7.26
C SER A 33 4.91 0.04 -8.51
N GLU A 34 4.22 1.18 -8.66
CA GLU A 34 4.37 2.10 -9.79
C GLU A 34 5.33 3.26 -9.45
N TYR A 35 5.37 3.67 -8.18
CA TYR A 35 6.17 4.79 -7.69
C TYR A 35 7.63 4.40 -7.39
N ILE A 36 7.85 3.23 -6.79
CA ILE A 36 9.19 2.79 -6.41
C ILE A 36 9.88 2.13 -7.59
N ALA A 37 10.89 2.81 -8.14
CA ALA A 37 11.83 2.23 -9.09
C ALA A 37 12.83 1.34 -8.35
N LEU A 38 12.83 0.04 -8.67
CA LEU A 38 13.79 -0.92 -8.14
C LEU A 38 14.88 -1.19 -9.18
N ASP A 39 16.11 -1.36 -8.69
CA ASP A 39 17.23 -1.84 -9.52
C ASP A 39 16.95 -3.23 -10.09
N GLU A 40 17.64 -3.57 -11.19
CA GLU A 40 17.32 -4.78 -11.95
C GLU A 40 17.51 -6.09 -11.18
N ASP A 41 18.48 -6.12 -10.29
CA ASP A 41 18.83 -7.26 -9.45
C ASP A 41 18.17 -7.23 -8.07
N HIS A 42 17.32 -6.23 -7.80
CA HIS A 42 16.65 -6.12 -6.52
C HIS A 42 15.66 -7.30 -6.32
N PRO A 43 15.74 -8.08 -5.23
CA PRO A 43 14.91 -9.27 -5.03
C PRO A 43 13.39 -9.01 -5.04
N ALA A 44 12.98 -7.78 -4.76
CA ALA A 44 11.57 -7.38 -4.81
C ALA A 44 11.03 -7.06 -6.22
N LYS A 45 11.88 -7.03 -7.26
CA LYS A 45 11.46 -6.71 -8.64
C LYS A 45 10.45 -7.72 -9.20
N ASP A 46 10.57 -8.98 -8.80
CA ASP A 46 9.66 -10.06 -9.21
C ASP A 46 8.41 -10.20 -8.33
N VAL A 47 8.32 -9.42 -7.23
CA VAL A 47 7.20 -9.51 -6.31
C VAL A 47 6.05 -8.68 -6.85
N ASN A 48 4.93 -9.36 -7.16
CA ASN A 48 3.75 -8.63 -7.59
C ASN A 48 3.12 -7.86 -6.40
N TRP A 49 2.48 -6.72 -6.70
CA TRP A 49 1.93 -5.83 -5.66
C TRP A 49 0.88 -6.51 -4.75
N ARG A 50 0.17 -7.54 -5.24
CA ARG A 50 -0.79 -8.31 -4.43
C ARG A 50 -0.08 -9.18 -3.41
N GLN A 51 0.99 -9.86 -3.80
CA GLN A 51 1.84 -10.63 -2.89
C GLN A 51 2.48 -9.72 -1.85
N ALA A 52 3.02 -8.58 -2.28
CA ALA A 52 3.58 -7.57 -1.37
C ALA A 52 2.54 -7.08 -0.36
N HIS A 53 1.32 -6.77 -0.82
CA HIS A 53 0.19 -6.37 0.04
C HIS A 53 -0.13 -7.43 1.10
N CYS A 54 -0.44 -8.66 0.67
CA CYS A 54 -0.83 -9.74 1.58
C CYS A 54 0.29 -10.05 2.58
N TYR A 55 1.55 -10.13 2.12
CA TYR A 55 2.65 -10.40 3.03
C TYR A 55 2.86 -9.25 4.02
N THR A 56 2.81 -8.00 3.57
CA THR A 56 3.07 -6.84 4.45
C THR A 56 1.99 -6.71 5.51
N ILE A 57 0.72 -6.77 5.13
CA ILE A 57 -0.40 -6.56 6.06
C ILE A 57 -0.68 -7.83 6.87
N ASP A 58 -0.93 -8.94 6.20
CA ASP A 58 -1.45 -10.16 6.83
C ASP A 58 -0.37 -10.97 7.51
N VAL A 59 0.92 -10.78 7.17
CA VAL A 59 2.04 -11.53 7.77
C VAL A 59 2.92 -10.64 8.63
N PHE A 60 3.60 -9.66 8.03
CA PHE A 60 4.60 -8.86 8.72
C PHE A 60 3.96 -7.94 9.77
N LEU A 61 3.06 -7.06 9.37
CA LEU A 61 2.42 -6.11 10.29
C LEU A 61 1.54 -6.85 11.30
N TRP A 62 0.88 -7.95 10.91
CA TRP A 62 0.20 -8.79 11.88
C TRP A 62 1.16 -9.36 12.93
N PHE A 63 2.30 -9.91 12.52
CA PHE A 63 3.30 -10.42 13.46
C PHE A 63 3.75 -9.31 14.42
N MET A 64 4.11 -8.14 13.89
CA MET A 64 4.53 -6.99 14.68
C MET A 64 3.43 -6.52 15.65
N ALA A 65 2.17 -6.51 15.21
CA ALA A 65 1.02 -6.18 16.03
C ALA A 65 0.86 -7.10 17.25
N ARG A 66 1.18 -8.39 17.10
CA ARG A 66 1.20 -9.33 18.24
C ARG A 66 2.25 -8.97 19.30
N HIS A 67 3.28 -8.22 18.90
CA HIS A 67 4.33 -7.74 19.77
C HIS A 67 4.12 -6.27 20.21
N GLY A 68 2.92 -5.72 20.01
CA GLY A 68 2.55 -4.40 20.48
C GLY A 68 2.95 -3.25 19.55
N PHE A 69 3.41 -3.53 18.33
CA PHE A 69 3.77 -2.51 17.36
C PHE A 69 2.57 -2.09 16.51
N THR A 70 2.54 -0.81 16.13
CA THR A 70 1.57 -0.25 15.19
C THR A 70 2.28 0.59 14.14
N LEU A 71 1.72 0.61 12.92
CA LEU A 71 2.15 1.57 11.90
C LEU A 71 1.50 2.92 12.21
N GLN A 72 2.33 3.95 12.36
CA GLN A 72 1.89 5.30 12.69
C GLN A 72 2.68 6.33 11.87
N ARG A 73 2.05 7.47 11.60
CA ARG A 73 2.71 8.60 10.94
C ARG A 73 3.82 9.14 11.85
N SER A 74 4.96 9.50 11.25
CA SER A 74 6.07 10.11 11.99
C SER A 74 5.65 11.46 12.59
N ARG A 75 6.22 11.79 13.77
CA ARG A 75 6.08 13.09 14.43
C ARG A 75 7.23 14.04 14.12
N ALA A 76 8.25 13.58 13.39
CA ALA A 76 9.38 14.40 13.00
C ALA A 76 8.92 15.55 12.10
N LYS A 77 9.56 16.72 12.22
CA LYS A 77 9.30 17.87 11.36
C LYS A 77 10.18 17.78 10.12
N GLN A 78 9.68 17.11 9.10
CA GLN A 78 10.32 16.96 7.80
C GLN A 78 9.34 17.35 6.70
N ASN A 79 9.86 17.61 5.51
CA ASN A 79 9.06 17.87 4.32
C ASN A 79 8.61 16.52 3.72
N PHE A 80 7.68 15.85 4.39
CA PHE A 80 7.09 14.62 3.88
C PHE A 80 6.15 14.93 2.73
N ASP A 81 6.22 14.11 1.67
CA ASP A 81 5.26 14.15 0.59
C ASP A 81 3.85 13.78 1.07
N SER A 82 2.85 14.36 0.42
CA SER A 82 1.45 14.03 0.65
C SER A 82 1.13 12.70 -0.02
N LEU A 83 0.73 11.70 0.78
CA LEU A 83 0.39 10.39 0.26
C LEU A 83 -0.81 10.44 -0.70
N ASP A 84 -1.84 11.23 -0.36
CA ASP A 84 -3.04 11.33 -1.19
C ASP A 84 -2.72 11.98 -2.55
N ASP A 85 -1.92 13.05 -2.56
CA ASP A 85 -1.52 13.73 -3.79
C ASP A 85 -0.73 12.79 -4.70
N VAL A 86 0.24 12.05 -4.15
CA VAL A 86 1.02 11.06 -4.92
C VAL A 86 0.11 9.96 -5.50
N LEU A 87 -0.84 9.45 -4.72
CA LEU A 87 -1.75 8.41 -5.22
C LEU A 87 -2.72 8.95 -6.28
N ASP A 88 -3.17 10.19 -6.15
CA ASP A 88 -4.04 10.87 -7.12
C ASP A 88 -3.31 11.11 -8.45
N GLU A 89 -2.04 11.51 -8.40
CA GLU A 89 -1.17 11.68 -9.56
C GLU A 89 -1.02 10.35 -10.32
N LEU A 90 -0.67 9.26 -9.62
CA LEU A 90 -0.54 7.93 -10.22
C LEU A 90 -1.88 7.45 -10.83
N ASP A 91 -3.01 7.73 -10.16
CA ASP A 91 -4.34 7.44 -10.72
C ASP A 91 -4.65 8.23 -11.99
N ALA A 92 -4.22 9.50 -12.07
CA ALA A 92 -4.37 10.30 -13.25
C ALA A 92 -3.50 9.77 -14.41
N GLU A 93 -2.26 9.38 -14.15
CA GLU A 93 -1.36 8.79 -15.15
C GLU A 93 -1.91 7.48 -15.72
N ARG A 94 -2.39 6.58 -14.85
CA ARG A 94 -3.06 5.33 -15.29
C ARG A 94 -4.25 5.59 -16.20
N ARG A 95 -5.10 6.57 -15.85
CA ARG A 95 -6.27 6.95 -16.66
C ARG A 95 -5.85 7.50 -18.02
N LYS A 96 -4.82 8.35 -18.07
CA LYS A 96 -4.26 8.87 -19.32
C LYS A 96 -3.71 7.77 -20.22
N ALA A 97 -2.91 6.85 -19.66
CA ALA A 97 -2.35 5.71 -20.39
C ALA A 97 -3.45 4.81 -20.98
N MET A 98 -4.50 4.52 -20.20
CA MET A 98 -5.64 3.73 -20.66
C MET A 98 -6.42 4.42 -21.78
N ALA A 99 -6.67 5.73 -21.65
CA ALA A 99 -7.35 6.51 -22.69
C ALA A 99 -6.55 6.53 -24.01
N ALA A 100 -5.22 6.66 -23.94
CA ALA A 100 -4.35 6.62 -25.10
C ALA A 100 -4.37 5.25 -25.81
N LEU A 101 -4.37 4.14 -25.06
CA LEU A 101 -4.49 2.79 -25.62
C LEU A 101 -5.81 2.57 -26.35
N LEU A 102 -6.93 3.06 -25.79
CA LEU A 102 -8.24 2.97 -26.42
C LEU A 102 -8.30 3.81 -27.71
N ALA A 103 -7.78 5.03 -27.69
CA ALA A 103 -7.75 5.90 -28.87
C ALA A 103 -6.81 5.39 -29.98
N GLY A 104 -5.73 4.68 -29.62
CA GLY A 104 -4.80 4.07 -30.57
C GLY A 104 -5.24 2.71 -31.13
N GLY A 105 -6.26 2.09 -30.54
CA GLY A 105 -6.83 0.80 -30.98
C GLY A 105 -7.98 0.93 -32.00
N GLU A 106 -8.39 2.15 -32.35
CA GLU A 106 -9.41 2.45 -33.37
C GLU A 106 -8.80 2.71 -34.77
N ALA A 107 -7.55 2.30 -35.03
CA ALA A 107 -6.85 2.46 -36.30
C ALA A 107 -6.69 1.14 -37.09
#